data_AF-A0A5K0XNE8-F1
#
_entry.id   AF-A0A5K0XNE8-F1
#
_cell.length_a   1.000
_cell.length_b   1.000
_cell.length_c   1.000
_cell.angle_alpha   90.00
_cell.angle_beta   90.00
_cell.angle_gamma   90.00
#
_symmetry.space_group_name_H-M   'P 1'
#
loop_
_entity.id
_entity.type
_entity.pdbx_description
1 polymer ?
#
loop_
_entity_poly.entity_id
_entity_poly.type
_entity_poly.pdbx_seq_one_letter_code
_entity_poly.pdbx_strand_id
1 'polypeptide(L)'
;VPFYLAVSAIYGGEVVKDLTPLWTLGPAIVFLYVKLVEGLCSLYVFTFKQAILLLKRAPGFLLWLYSYIKEGKLKAKMRETFWQPVVDIKNLDYRSLVNSKIKELEVWMVEQYLDFVESIWPYYCRTIRFLKRANLI
;
A
#
# COMPACT_ATOMS: atom_id res chain seq x y z
N VAL A 1 13.00 -29.02 0.92
CA VAL A 1 13.25 -30.43 0.54
C VAL A 1 12.52 -31.43 1.45
N PRO A 2 12.68 -31.44 2.79
CA PRO A 2 12.05 -32.48 3.64
C PRO A 2 10.52 -32.40 3.65
N PHE A 3 9.94 -31.19 3.62
CA PHE A 3 8.49 -30.99 3.62
C PHE A 3 7.82 -31.42 2.31
N TYR A 4 8.46 -31.17 1.17
CA TYR A 4 7.96 -31.59 -0.15
C TYR A 4 7.91 -33.12 -0.28
N LEU A 5 8.94 -33.81 0.22
CA LEU A 5 8.99 -35.27 0.25
C LEU A 5 7.97 -35.87 1.23
N ALA A 6 7.79 -35.27 2.41
CA ALA A 6 6.78 -35.70 3.37
C ALA A 6 5.36 -35.59 2.80
N VAL A 7 5.04 -34.49 2.12
CA VAL A 7 3.75 -34.32 1.44
C VAL A 7 3.59 -35.33 0.30
N SER A 8 4.65 -35.64 -0.45
CA SER A 8 4.61 -36.64 -1.52
C SER A 8 4.36 -38.06 -1.04
N ALA A 9 4.88 -38.40 0.14
CA ALA A 9 4.70 -39.72 0.76
C ALA A 9 3.30 -39.90 1.36
N ILE A 10 2.68 -38.82 1.86
CA ILE A 10 1.38 -38.86 2.54
C ILE A 10 0.21 -38.74 1.55
N TYR A 11 0.32 -37.86 0.55
CA TYR A 11 -0.80 -37.51 -0.34
C TYR A 11 -0.67 -38.08 -1.77
N GLY A 12 0.45 -38.75 -2.09
CA GLY A 12 0.68 -39.41 -3.38
C GLY A 12 1.19 -38.50 -4.50
N GLY A 13 1.87 -39.10 -5.48
CA GLY A 13 2.60 -38.38 -6.54
C GLY A 13 1.74 -37.59 -7.53
N GLU A 14 0.44 -37.89 -7.66
CA GLU A 14 -0.49 -37.10 -8.48
C GLU A 14 -0.79 -35.74 -7.84
N VAL A 15 -0.96 -35.69 -6.52
CA VAL A 15 -1.23 -34.46 -5.77
C VAL A 15 -0.03 -33.51 -5.79
N VAL A 16 1.18 -34.07 -5.80
CA VAL A 16 2.44 -33.32 -5.85
C VAL A 16 2.64 -32.60 -7.18
N LYS A 17 2.25 -33.24 -8.30
CA LYS A 17 2.31 -32.64 -9.65
C LYS A 17 1.38 -31.42 -9.75
N ASP A 18 0.23 -31.47 -9.08
CA ASP A 18 -0.72 -30.36 -9.04
C ASP A 18 -0.31 -29.25 -8.04
N LEU A 19 0.45 -29.58 -6.99
CA LEU A 19 0.97 -28.62 -5.99
C LEU A 19 2.30 -27.93 -6.39
N THR A 20 2.99 -28.44 -7.41
CA THR A 20 4.27 -27.90 -7.86
C THR A 20 4.22 -26.41 -8.23
N PRO A 21 3.20 -25.88 -8.94
CA PRO A 21 3.13 -24.45 -9.27
C PRO A 21 2.98 -23.55 -8.03
N LEU A 22 2.31 -24.03 -6.98
CA LEU A 22 2.17 -23.26 -5.73
C LEU A 22 3.49 -23.20 -4.96
N TRP A 23 4.25 -24.30 -4.97
CA TRP A 23 5.56 -24.41 -4.33
C TRP A 23 6.64 -23.55 -5.00
N THR A 24 6.55 -23.30 -6.30
CA THR A 24 7.49 -22.41 -7.01
C THR A 24 7.11 -20.94 -6.90
N LEU A 25 5.81 -20.62 -6.88
CA LEU A 25 5.32 -19.24 -6.75
C LEU A 25 5.50 -18.68 -5.33
N GLY A 26 5.35 -19.51 -4.29
CA GLY A 26 5.49 -19.07 -2.89
C GLY A 26 6.82 -18.36 -2.60
N PRO A 27 7.99 -18.98 -2.86
CA PRO A 27 9.29 -18.35 -2.66
C PRO A 27 9.50 -17.09 -3.50
N ALA A 28 8.96 -17.04 -4.72
CA ALA A 28 9.05 -15.86 -5.58
C ALA A 28 8.30 -14.66 -4.98
N ILE A 29 7.10 -14.89 -4.45
CA ILE A 29 6.29 -13.85 -3.78
C ILE A 29 7.01 -13.35 -2.52
N VAL A 30 7.53 -14.26 -1.70
CA VAL A 30 8.28 -13.89 -0.48
C VAL A 30 9.53 -13.08 -0.85
N PHE A 31 10.27 -13.50 -1.87
CA PHE A 31 11.45 -12.76 -2.34
C PHE A 31 11.11 -11.34 -2.80
N LEU A 32 10.05 -11.19 -3.60
CA LEU A 32 9.57 -9.88 -4.04
C LEU A 32 9.17 -9.00 -2.84
N TYR A 33 8.48 -9.57 -1.86
CA TYR A 33 8.08 -8.85 -0.64
C TYR A 33 9.30 -8.37 0.17
N VAL A 34 10.28 -9.25 0.38
CA VAL A 34 11.53 -8.89 1.08
C VAL A 34 12.26 -7.77 0.34
N LYS A 35 12.33 -7.82 -1.00
CA LYS A 35 12.98 -6.77 -1.81
C LYS A 35 12.24 -5.44 -1.74
N LEU A 36 10.90 -5.45 -1.73
CA LEU A 36 10.11 -4.23 -1.54
C LEU A 36 10.34 -3.61 -0.15
N VAL A 37 10.34 -4.42 0.90
CA VAL A 37 10.61 -3.95 2.26
C VAL A 37 12.03 -3.40 2.40
N GLU A 38 13.02 -4.08 1.82
CA GLU A 38 14.42 -3.62 1.79
C GLU A 38 14.54 -2.25 1.08
N GLY A 39 13.86 -2.10 -0.06
CA GLY A 39 13.80 -0.83 -0.79
C GLY A 39 13.17 0.30 0.02
N LEU A 40 12.03 0.02 0.67
CA LEU A 40 11.35 1.00 1.54
C LEU A 40 12.21 1.41 2.74
N CYS A 41 12.89 0.46 3.39
CA CYS A 41 13.81 0.73 4.49
C CYS A 41 14.99 1.61 4.02
N SER A 42 15.56 1.32 2.85
CA SER A 42 16.65 2.13 2.28
C SER A 42 16.21 3.56 1.98
N LEU A 43 15.03 3.72 1.35
CA LEU A 43 14.44 5.03 1.07
C LEU A 43 14.15 5.82 2.35
N TYR A 44 13.66 5.16 3.40
CA TYR A 44 13.42 5.78 4.69
C TYR A 44 14.73 6.29 5.32
N VAL A 45 15.78 5.47 5.36
CA VAL A 45 17.08 5.88 5.91
C VAL A 45 17.69 7.02 5.09
N PHE A 46 17.55 6.99 3.77
CA PHE A 46 18.05 8.03 2.87
C PHE A 46 17.36 9.37 3.11
N THR A 47 16.02 9.39 3.11
CA THR A 47 15.24 10.60 3.37
C THR A 47 15.53 11.18 4.75
N PHE A 48 15.67 10.31 5.76
CA PHE A 48 16.04 10.73 7.11
C PHE A 48 17.44 11.35 7.17
N LYS A 49 18.43 10.75 6.49
CA LYS A 49 19.80 11.28 6.40
C LYS A 49 19.83 12.63 5.69
N GLN A 50 19.07 12.79 4.61
CA GLN A 50 18.92 14.06 3.92
C GLN A 50 18.26 15.12 4.82
N ALA A 51 17.21 14.76 5.56
CA ALA A 51 16.54 15.66 6.49
C ALA A 51 17.50 16.17 7.58
N ILE A 52 18.32 15.28 8.16
CA ILE A 52 19.35 15.68 9.14
C ILE A 52 20.40 16.59 8.50
N LEU A 53 20.84 16.30 7.27
CA LEU A 53 21.83 17.12 6.58
C LEU A 53 21.29 18.54 6.32
N LEU A 54 20.03 18.64 5.89
CA LEU A 54 19.33 19.91 5.72
C LEU A 54 19.21 20.65 7.06
N LEU A 55 18.81 19.94 8.13
CA LEU A 55 18.70 20.51 9.47
C LEU A 55 20.04 21.09 9.97
N LYS A 56 21.14 20.35 9.76
CA LYS A 56 22.50 20.78 10.13
C LYS A 56 23.02 21.95 9.29
N ARG A 57 22.63 22.05 8.02
CA ARG A 57 23.04 23.14 7.11
C ARG A 57 22.19 24.40 7.27
N ALA A 58 21.04 24.29 7.94
CA ALA A 58 20.06 25.34 8.10
C ALA A 58 19.94 25.93 9.52
N PRO A 59 21.01 26.09 10.34
CA PRO A 59 20.85 26.63 11.69
C PRO A 59 20.28 28.05 11.66
N GLY A 60 20.65 28.86 10.66
CA GLY A 60 20.05 30.18 10.44
C GLY A 60 18.59 30.13 10.00
N PHE A 61 18.19 29.13 9.21
CA PHE A 61 16.81 28.95 8.77
C PHE A 61 15.91 28.45 9.90
N LEU A 62 16.42 27.60 10.81
CA LEU A 62 15.69 27.16 12.01
C LEU A 62 15.50 28.30 13.01
N LEU A 63 16.53 29.12 13.24
CA LEU A 63 16.44 30.30 14.09
C LEU A 63 15.48 31.34 13.51
N TRP A 64 15.55 31.54 12.19
CA TRP A 64 14.60 32.39 11.46
C TRP A 64 13.18 31.84 11.51
N LEU A 65 12.96 30.54 11.27
CA LEU A 65 11.63 29.92 11.41
C LEU A 65 11.12 30.01 12.85
N TYR A 66 11.98 29.81 13.86
CA TYR A 66 11.59 29.91 15.26
C TYR A 66 11.19 31.33 15.65
N SER A 67 11.95 32.36 15.22
CA SER A 67 11.56 33.75 15.41
C SER A 67 10.28 34.09 14.64
N TYR A 68 10.12 33.58 13.41
CA TYR A 68 8.92 33.79 12.57
C TYR A 68 7.66 33.10 13.14
N ILE A 69 7.81 31.95 13.81
CA ILE A 69 6.76 31.23 14.54
C ILE A 69 6.42 31.97 15.83
N LYS A 70 7.43 32.41 16.60
CA LYS A 70 7.26 33.16 17.85
C LYS A 70 6.57 34.51 17.63
N GLU A 71 6.86 35.18 16.52
CA GLU A 71 6.18 36.41 16.10
C GLU A 71 4.74 36.20 15.63
N GLY A 72 4.24 34.96 15.54
CA GLY A 72 2.86 34.66 15.15
C GLY A 72 2.51 34.99 13.69
N LYS A 73 3.44 35.58 12.93
CA LYS A 73 3.31 35.91 11.50
C LYS A 73 3.01 34.69 10.66
N LEU A 74 3.56 33.53 11.04
CA LEU A 74 3.26 32.26 10.37
C LEU A 74 1.78 31.87 10.53
N LYS A 75 1.20 32.04 11.71
CA LYS A 75 -0.23 31.77 11.97
C LYS A 75 -1.14 32.77 11.25
N ALA A 76 -0.75 34.03 11.17
CA ALA A 76 -1.49 35.06 10.44
C ALA A 76 -1.45 34.82 8.92
N LYS A 77 -0.26 34.64 8.35
CA LYS A 77 -0.06 34.42 6.92
C LYS A 77 -0.63 33.07 6.46
N MET A 78 -0.51 32.03 7.27
CA MET A 78 -1.13 30.73 6.99
C MET A 78 -2.67 30.80 7.10
N ARG A 79 -3.21 31.66 7.96
CA ARG A 79 -4.66 31.92 7.99
C ARG A 79 -5.14 32.63 6.72
N GLU A 80 -4.43 33.64 6.25
CA GLU A 80 -4.82 34.35 5.04
C GLU A 80 -4.59 33.50 3.78
N THR A 81 -3.42 32.88 3.64
CA THR A 81 -3.06 32.13 2.43
C THR A 81 -3.70 30.74 2.35
N PHE A 82 -3.90 30.04 3.46
CA PHE A 82 -4.49 28.70 3.46
C PHE A 82 -5.92 28.67 3.99
N TRP A 83 -6.23 29.36 5.10
CA TRP A 83 -7.58 29.28 5.67
C TRP A 83 -8.63 30.07 4.87
N GLN A 84 -8.32 31.25 4.32
CA GLN A 84 -9.30 31.97 3.49
C GLN A 84 -9.74 31.19 2.24
N PRO A 85 -8.83 30.68 1.38
CA PRO A 85 -9.27 29.93 0.20
C PRO A 85 -9.93 28.61 0.57
N VAL A 86 -9.53 27.94 1.66
CA VAL A 86 -10.21 26.72 2.12
C VAL A 86 -11.63 27.03 2.62
N VAL A 87 -11.84 28.16 3.29
CA VAL A 87 -13.18 28.59 3.75
C VAL A 87 -14.04 29.03 2.56
N ASP A 88 -13.48 29.75 1.59
CA ASP A 88 -14.20 30.15 0.37
C ASP A 88 -14.55 28.94 -0.53
N ILE A 89 -13.60 28.01 -0.73
CA ILE A 89 -13.86 26.74 -1.44
C ILE A 89 -14.89 25.89 -0.68
N LYS A 90 -14.87 25.92 0.66
CA LYS A 90 -15.85 25.21 1.50
C LYS A 90 -17.26 25.81 1.41
N ASN A 91 -17.39 27.12 1.15
CA ASN A 91 -18.68 27.79 0.94
C ASN A 91 -19.24 27.56 -0.46
N LEU A 92 -18.39 27.29 -1.46
CA LEU A 92 -18.78 27.13 -2.86
C LEU A 92 -19.07 25.66 -3.20
N ASP A 93 -20.11 25.06 -2.62
CA ASP A 93 -20.72 23.74 -2.96
C ASP A 93 -19.77 22.55 -3.25
N TYR A 94 -18.50 22.64 -2.86
CA TYR A 94 -17.47 21.64 -3.18
C TYR A 94 -17.73 20.33 -2.45
N ARG A 95 -18.37 20.39 -1.28
CA ARG A 95 -18.70 19.20 -0.49
C ARG A 95 -19.72 18.30 -1.19
N SER A 96 -20.69 18.88 -1.89
CA SER A 96 -21.68 18.11 -2.65
C SER A 96 -21.05 17.50 -3.90
N LEU A 97 -20.21 18.27 -4.61
CA LEU A 97 -19.43 17.79 -5.76
C LEU A 97 -18.45 16.68 -5.39
N VAL A 98 -17.67 16.84 -4.31
CA VAL A 98 -16.74 15.82 -3.82
C VAL A 98 -17.50 14.57 -3.40
N ASN A 99 -18.62 14.70 -2.67
CA ASN A 99 -19.42 13.54 -2.30
C ASN A 99 -19.99 12.81 -3.53
N SER A 100 -20.37 13.53 -4.58
CA SER A 100 -20.83 12.91 -5.83
C SER A 100 -19.72 12.17 -6.55
N LYS A 101 -18.51 12.76 -6.61
CA LYS A 101 -17.33 12.16 -7.26
C LYS A 101 -16.77 10.97 -6.47
N ILE A 102 -16.81 11.02 -5.14
CA ILE A 102 -16.42 9.90 -4.29
C ILE A 102 -17.36 8.71 -4.51
N LYS A 103 -18.67 8.94 -4.59
CA LYS A 103 -19.64 7.87 -4.89
C LYS A 103 -19.41 7.25 -6.26
N GLU A 104 -19.11 8.08 -7.28
CA GLU A 104 -18.78 7.62 -8.63
C GLU A 104 -17.52 6.75 -8.63
N LEU A 105 -16.47 7.18 -7.92
CA LEU A 105 -15.24 6.40 -7.75
C LEU A 105 -15.46 5.11 -6.96
N GLU A 106 -16.32 5.12 -5.95
CA GLU A 106 -16.65 3.94 -5.16
C GLU A 106 -17.34 2.88 -6.01
N VAL A 107 -18.32 3.26 -6.83
CA VAL A 107 -19.00 2.35 -7.76
C VAL A 107 -18.01 1.80 -8.78
N TRP A 108 -17.19 2.65 -9.40
CA TRP A 108 -16.18 2.23 -10.36
C TRP A 108 -15.14 1.27 -9.76
N MET A 109 -14.71 1.52 -8.51
CA MET A 109 -13.80 0.63 -7.78
C MET A 109 -14.44 -0.71 -7.45
N VAL A 110 -15.73 -0.73 -7.08
CA VAL A 110 -16.46 -1.98 -6.83
C VAL A 110 -16.60 -2.78 -8.11
N GLU A 111 -16.95 -2.16 -9.24
CA GLU A 111 -17.03 -2.82 -10.55
C GLU A 111 -15.68 -3.42 -10.96
N GLN A 112 -14.60 -2.65 -10.90
CA GLN A 112 -13.25 -3.14 -11.18
C GLN A 112 -12.82 -4.27 -10.24
N TYR A 113 -13.17 -4.18 -8.96
CA TYR A 113 -12.92 -5.24 -8.00
C TYR A 113 -13.69 -6.51 -8.35
N LEU A 114 -14.96 -6.38 -8.76
CA LEU A 114 -15.81 -7.51 -9.14
C LEU A 114 -15.28 -8.19 -10.41
N ASP A 115 -14.91 -7.42 -11.43
CA ASP A 115 -14.26 -7.92 -12.66
C ASP A 115 -12.95 -8.64 -12.35
N PHE A 116 -12.14 -8.07 -11.45
CA PHE A 116 -10.89 -8.68 -11.00
C PHE A 116 -11.14 -10.00 -10.26
N VAL A 117 -12.10 -10.02 -9.33
CA VAL A 117 -12.50 -11.23 -8.61
C VAL A 117 -13.03 -12.28 -9.58
N GLU A 118 -13.87 -11.91 -10.54
CA GLU A 118 -14.43 -12.82 -11.55
C GLU A 118 -13.34 -13.42 -12.44
N SER A 119 -12.31 -12.63 -12.79
CA SER A 119 -11.14 -13.13 -13.54
C SER A 119 -10.32 -14.17 -12.75
N ILE A 120 -10.24 -14.02 -11.43
CA ILE A 120 -9.49 -14.92 -10.54
C ILE A 120 -10.34 -16.12 -10.11
N TRP A 121 -11.66 -15.96 -10.04
CA TRP A 121 -12.62 -16.97 -9.59
C TRP A 121 -12.41 -18.36 -10.19
N PRO A 122 -12.25 -18.55 -11.52
CA PRO A 122 -12.03 -19.88 -12.09
C PRO A 122 -10.71 -20.52 -11.61
N TYR A 123 -9.66 -19.72 -11.43
CA TYR A 123 -8.37 -20.19 -10.91
C TYR A 123 -8.46 -20.53 -9.42
N TYR A 124 -9.17 -19.72 -8.64
CA TYR A 124 -9.38 -19.93 -7.21
C TYR A 124 -10.25 -21.17 -6.94
N CYS A 125 -11.38 -21.35 -7.66
CA CYS A 125 -12.22 -22.54 -7.57
C CYS A 125 -11.47 -23.81 -7.97
N ARG A 126 -10.60 -23.73 -8.98
CA ARG A 126 -9.71 -24.83 -9.38
C ARG A 126 -8.74 -25.17 -8.24
N THR A 127 -8.13 -24.15 -7.63
CA THR A 127 -7.23 -24.30 -6.47
C THR A 127 -7.95 -24.89 -5.24
N ILE A 128 -9.17 -24.46 -4.91
CA ILE A 128 -9.96 -25.03 -3.80
C ILE A 128 -10.32 -26.50 -4.06
N ARG A 129 -10.73 -26.83 -5.29
CA ARG A 129 -11.04 -28.22 -5.65
C ARG A 129 -9.80 -29.11 -5.52
N PHE A 130 -8.61 -28.59 -5.86
CA PHE A 130 -7.34 -29.27 -5.64
C PHE A 130 -7.04 -29.47 -4.15
N LEU A 131 -7.18 -28.41 -3.33
CA LEU A 131 -6.96 -28.48 -1.88
C LEU A 131 -7.90 -29.50 -1.20
N LYS A 132 -9.17 -29.54 -1.61
CA LYS A 132 -10.17 -30.50 -1.12
C LYS A 132 -9.85 -31.94 -1.56
N ARG A 133 -9.39 -32.15 -2.81
CA ARG A 133 -8.93 -33.48 -3.27
C ARG A 133 -7.70 -33.96 -2.51
N ALA A 134 -6.86 -33.03 -2.06
CA ALA A 134 -5.67 -33.29 -1.27
C ALA A 134 -5.93 -33.41 0.24
N ASN A 135 -7.18 -33.32 0.74
CA ASN A 135 -7.48 -33.32 2.19
C ASN A 135 -6.67 -32.31 3.03
N LEU A 136 -6.23 -31.19 2.41
CA LEU A 136 -5.51 -30.11 3.10
C LEU A 136 -6.46 -29.08 3.73
N ILE A 137 -7.75 -29.15 3.41
CA ILE A 137 -8.90 -28.39 3.96
C ILE A 137 -10.05 -29.37 4.16
#